data_AF-A0A2S8DFK0-F1
#
_entry.id   AF-A0A2S8DFK0-F1
#
_cell.length_a   1.000
_cell.length_b   1.000
_cell.length_c   1.000
_cell.angle_alpha   90.00
_cell.angle_beta   90.00
_cell.angle_gamma   90.00
#
_symmetry.space_group_name_H-M   'P 1'
#
loop_
_entity.id
_entity.type
_entity.pdbx_description
1 polymer ?
#
loop_
_entity_poly.entity_id
_entity_poly.type
_entity_poly.pdbx_seq_one_letter_code
_entity_poly.pdbx_strand_id
1 'polypeptide(L)'
;MLPSVGAQLSNPDNITDNADRISDEWKAFDRAIESNHGVPEAAARLKEHLRDFRNTHAAAQLGVSAVAALPGDRLSAALMVKSHGTVSVDGKVSDADLTYLEEVANSTGQEVDKSRLTSQAFARAALITDVGIALATELETAGQKWSLGFPPKFQRVDLFNYNVLVRNYDSSAFKGDRYHNTKNGINADIGASTDLDDNWTLGLVAQNLIPRSIETKEVNGITETFRIRPQVTAGVSWHNAMFTTAFDVDLTRPAVSPPTATVSLPPLAQNLMPGNGHSCAPVTVRIWPVTTAVHSRPGWGSHRLMWFTLMLQA
;
A
#
# COMPACT_ATOMS: atom_id res chain seq x y z
N MET A 1 21.86 -13.63 8.47
CA MET A 1 20.41 -13.35 8.31
C MET A 1 20.20 -11.88 8.56
N LEU A 2 19.34 -11.23 7.77
CA LEU A 2 19.09 -9.78 7.88
C LEU A 2 17.60 -9.52 7.92
N PRO A 3 17.07 -9.17 9.10
CA PRO A 3 15.69 -8.73 9.22
C PRO A 3 15.56 -7.26 8.82
N SER A 4 14.42 -6.90 8.25
CA SER A 4 13.99 -5.50 8.12
C SER A 4 12.50 -5.36 8.32
N VAL A 5 12.10 -4.17 8.76
CA VAL A 5 10.71 -3.76 9.01
C VAL A 5 10.54 -2.34 8.50
N GLY A 6 9.41 -2.05 7.86
CA GLY A 6 8.99 -0.70 7.56
C GLY A 6 7.48 -0.52 7.57
N ALA A 7 7.07 0.72 7.71
CA ALA A 7 5.68 1.13 7.71
C ALA A 7 5.54 2.48 7.00
N GLN A 8 4.43 2.67 6.29
CA GLN A 8 4.05 3.93 5.67
C GLN A 8 2.59 4.21 5.99
N LEU A 9 2.32 5.43 6.44
CA LEU A 9 0.98 5.89 6.80
C LEU A 9 0.62 7.09 5.93
N SER A 10 -0.60 7.08 5.39
CA SER A 10 -1.17 8.23 4.68
C SER A 10 -2.45 8.64 5.39
N ASN A 11 -2.46 9.89 5.87
CA ASN A 11 -3.62 10.55 6.50
C ASN A 11 -4.19 9.81 7.74
N PRO A 12 -3.40 9.60 8.82
CA PRO A 12 -3.79 8.78 9.96
C PRO A 12 -4.87 9.38 10.87
N ASP A 13 -5.12 10.69 10.83
CA ASP A 13 -5.75 11.42 11.94
C ASP A 13 -7.29 11.42 12.00
N ASN A 14 -8.02 10.60 11.23
CA ASN A 14 -9.50 10.73 11.24
C ASN A 14 -10.33 9.49 10.84
N ILE A 15 -9.74 8.31 10.85
CA ILE A 15 -10.27 7.17 10.06
C ILE A 15 -11.26 6.32 10.86
N THR A 16 -10.87 5.89 12.06
CA THR A 16 -11.72 5.09 12.97
C THR A 16 -12.87 5.92 13.51
N ASP A 17 -12.59 7.19 13.86
CA ASP A 17 -13.56 8.06 14.51
C ASP A 17 -14.72 8.42 13.57
N ASN A 18 -14.46 8.62 12.27
CA ASN A 18 -15.51 8.97 11.30
C ASN A 18 -16.42 7.78 10.96
N ALA A 19 -15.87 6.57 10.81
CA ALA A 19 -16.67 5.39 10.46
C ALA A 19 -17.63 4.97 11.58
N ASP A 20 -17.15 4.95 12.83
CA ASP A 20 -17.97 4.63 13.99
C ASP A 20 -19.06 5.70 14.21
N ARG A 21 -18.70 6.98 14.03
CA ARG A 21 -19.63 8.10 14.17
C ARG A 21 -20.75 8.07 13.14
N ILE A 22 -20.47 7.67 11.90
CA ILE A 22 -21.52 7.51 10.87
C ILE A 22 -22.49 6.38 11.22
N SER A 23 -21.99 5.27 11.77
CA SER A 23 -22.86 4.18 12.26
C SER A 23 -23.79 4.69 13.37
N ASP A 24 -23.27 5.47 14.30
CA ASP A 24 -24.05 5.98 15.42
C ASP A 24 -25.04 7.07 15.00
N GLU A 25 -24.67 7.95 14.06
CA GLU A 25 -25.59 8.93 13.45
C GLU A 25 -26.68 8.23 12.62
N TRP A 26 -26.36 7.15 11.90
CA TRP A 26 -27.37 6.33 11.24
C TRP A 26 -28.36 5.75 12.26
N LYS A 27 -27.88 5.13 13.34
CA LYS A 27 -28.76 4.60 14.40
C LYS A 27 -29.59 5.69 15.06
N ALA A 28 -29.05 6.89 15.22
CA ALA A 28 -29.79 8.04 15.75
C ALA A 28 -30.90 8.49 14.81
N PHE A 29 -30.63 8.55 13.50
CA PHE A 29 -31.62 8.84 12.47
C PHE A 29 -32.71 7.75 12.40
N ASP A 30 -32.33 6.48 12.46
CA ASP A 30 -33.26 5.35 12.46
C ASP A 30 -34.23 5.40 13.65
N ARG A 31 -33.70 5.65 14.86
CA ARG A 31 -34.53 5.86 16.06
C ARG A 31 -35.44 7.08 15.96
N ALA A 32 -34.99 8.17 15.34
CA ALA A 32 -35.80 9.36 15.14
C ALA A 32 -37.01 9.08 14.23
N ILE A 33 -36.82 8.28 13.18
CA ILE A 33 -37.90 7.82 12.29
C ILE A 33 -38.87 6.92 13.06
N GLU A 34 -38.38 5.93 13.81
CA GLU A 34 -39.22 4.99 14.58
C GLU A 34 -40.05 5.68 15.65
N SER A 35 -39.48 6.71 16.30
CA SER A 35 -40.17 7.50 17.33
C SER A 35 -40.99 8.67 16.76
N ASN A 36 -40.90 8.92 15.44
CA ASN A 36 -41.48 10.08 14.76
C ASN A 36 -41.14 11.43 15.45
N HIS A 37 -39.92 11.54 15.98
CA HIS A 37 -39.48 12.69 16.76
C HIS A 37 -38.05 13.08 16.40
N GLY A 38 -37.80 14.36 16.15
CA GLY A 38 -36.46 14.89 15.84
C GLY A 38 -35.88 14.39 14.50
N VAL A 39 -36.73 13.92 13.58
CA VAL A 39 -36.33 13.42 12.26
C VAL A 39 -35.56 14.46 11.46
N PRO A 40 -36.00 15.75 11.38
CA PRO A 40 -35.29 16.75 10.60
C PRO A 40 -33.87 17.02 11.12
N GLU A 41 -33.70 17.10 12.44
CA GLU A 41 -32.41 17.34 13.09
C GLU A 41 -31.46 16.14 12.90
N ALA A 42 -31.99 14.92 13.01
CA ALA A 42 -31.20 13.72 12.78
C ALA A 42 -30.79 13.54 11.30
N ALA A 43 -31.66 13.92 10.35
CA ALA A 43 -31.33 13.94 8.93
C ALA A 43 -30.22 14.95 8.60
N ALA A 44 -30.29 16.15 9.18
CA ALA A 44 -29.27 17.18 9.01
C ALA A 44 -27.89 16.73 9.54
N ARG A 45 -27.85 16.08 10.72
CA ARG A 45 -26.62 15.53 11.29
C ARG A 45 -26.03 14.40 10.43
N LEU A 46 -26.86 13.47 9.97
CA LEU A 46 -26.42 12.39 9.10
C LEU A 46 -25.89 12.92 7.75
N LYS A 47 -26.55 13.95 7.17
CA LYS A 47 -26.08 14.60 5.94
C LYS A 47 -24.67 15.18 6.10
N GLU A 48 -24.44 15.91 7.18
CA GLU A 48 -23.14 16.54 7.42
C GLU A 48 -22.03 15.51 7.60
N HIS A 49 -22.27 14.46 8.40
CA HIS A 49 -21.27 13.40 8.59
C HIS A 49 -21.05 12.55 7.34
N LEU A 50 -22.06 12.36 6.49
CA LEU A 50 -21.87 11.77 5.17
C LEU A 50 -21.02 12.67 4.25
N ARG A 51 -21.14 14.00 4.33
CA ARG A 51 -20.24 14.92 3.61
C ARG A 51 -18.80 14.79 4.09
N ASP A 52 -18.58 14.67 5.39
CA ASP A 52 -17.23 14.44 5.94
C ASP A 52 -16.69 13.06 5.52
N PHE A 53 -17.55 12.04 5.52
CA PHE A 53 -17.17 10.70 5.09
C PHE A 53 -16.77 10.61 3.63
N ARG A 54 -17.42 11.38 2.76
CA ARG A 54 -17.06 11.49 1.34
C ARG A 54 -15.60 11.87 1.15
N ASN A 55 -15.07 12.70 2.04
CA ASN A 55 -13.69 13.17 2.01
C ASN A 55 -12.74 12.27 2.82
N THR A 56 -13.25 11.17 3.41
CA THR A 56 -12.44 10.23 4.18
C THR A 56 -11.79 9.22 3.24
N HIS A 57 -10.48 9.40 3.05
CA HIS A 57 -9.60 8.41 2.45
C HIS A 57 -8.43 8.16 3.39
N ALA A 58 -8.19 6.88 3.62
CA ALA A 58 -7.31 6.37 4.63
C ALA A 58 -6.50 5.23 4.04
N ALA A 59 -5.17 5.26 4.16
CA ALA A 59 -4.37 4.12 3.74
C ALA A 59 -3.16 3.92 4.64
N ALA A 60 -2.90 2.67 4.99
CA ALA A 60 -1.69 2.27 5.68
C ALA A 60 -1.03 1.11 4.95
N GLN A 61 0.30 1.10 4.95
CA GLN A 61 1.11 0.02 4.41
C GLN A 61 2.13 -0.42 5.47
N LEU A 62 2.38 -1.72 5.52
CA LEU A 62 3.34 -2.32 6.44
C LEU A 62 4.11 -3.41 5.71
N GLY A 63 5.37 -3.58 6.05
CA GLY A 63 6.25 -4.55 5.41
C GLY A 63 7.27 -5.10 6.38
N VAL A 64 7.50 -6.40 6.30
CA VAL A 64 8.56 -7.11 7.02
C VAL A 64 9.26 -8.04 6.05
N SER A 65 10.57 -8.22 6.22
CA SER A 65 11.30 -9.16 5.39
C SER A 65 12.53 -9.71 6.09
N ALA A 66 12.98 -10.87 5.63
CA ALA A 66 14.16 -11.54 6.14
C ALA A 66 14.87 -12.24 4.98
N VAL A 67 16.21 -12.14 4.98
CA VAL A 67 17.04 -12.83 3.99
C VAL A 67 18.21 -13.56 4.63
N ALA A 68 18.52 -14.72 4.09
CA ALA A 68 19.64 -15.56 4.48
C ALA A 68 20.49 -15.93 3.26
N ALA A 69 21.76 -15.52 3.27
CA ALA A 69 22.73 -15.98 2.28
C ALA A 69 22.94 -17.50 2.42
N LEU A 70 22.95 -18.19 1.29
CA LEU A 70 23.20 -19.62 1.22
C LEU A 70 24.69 -19.84 0.93
N PRO A 71 25.40 -20.67 1.71
CA PRO A 71 26.79 -21.00 1.44
C PRO A 71 26.90 -21.81 0.14
N GLY A 72 27.81 -21.42 -0.75
CA GLY A 72 28.07 -22.13 -2.00
C GLY A 72 29.31 -21.62 -2.73
N ASP A 73 30.03 -22.53 -3.39
CA ASP A 73 31.37 -22.25 -3.96
C ASP A 73 31.34 -21.71 -5.40
N ARG A 74 30.16 -21.61 -6.03
CA ARG A 74 30.03 -21.28 -7.47
C ARG A 74 29.00 -20.22 -7.84
N LEU A 75 27.96 -20.02 -7.03
CA LEU A 75 26.88 -19.04 -7.27
C LEU A 75 26.47 -18.43 -5.93
N SER A 76 26.41 -17.09 -5.88
CA SER A 76 25.88 -16.38 -4.71
C SER A 76 24.36 -16.47 -4.75
N ALA A 77 23.80 -17.24 -3.82
CA ALA A 77 22.36 -17.40 -3.67
C ALA A 77 21.91 -16.96 -2.28
N ALA A 78 20.69 -16.43 -2.17
CA ALA A 78 20.06 -16.12 -0.89
C ALA A 78 18.60 -16.56 -0.88
N LEU A 79 18.15 -17.08 0.26
CA LEU A 79 16.73 -17.29 0.52
C LEU A 79 16.12 -15.98 1.02
N MET A 80 15.03 -15.54 0.41
CA MET A 80 14.29 -14.34 0.81
C MET A 80 12.85 -14.68 1.20
N VAL A 81 12.37 -14.01 2.24
CA VAL A 81 10.98 -13.96 2.64
C VAL A 81 10.58 -12.50 2.82
N LYS A 82 9.55 -12.04 2.11
CA LYS A 82 9.00 -10.68 2.22
C LYS A 82 7.50 -10.80 2.45
N SER A 83 6.97 -10.07 3.43
CA SER A 83 5.53 -9.96 3.65
C SER A 83 5.18 -8.49 3.75
N HIS A 84 4.25 -8.03 2.92
CA HIS A 84 3.80 -6.65 2.95
C HIS A 84 2.29 -6.57 2.79
N GLY A 85 1.69 -5.65 3.53
CA GLY A 85 0.27 -5.44 3.59
C GLY A 85 -0.10 -4.00 3.27
N THR A 86 -1.26 -3.83 2.65
CA THR A 86 -1.93 -2.54 2.50
C THR A 86 -3.32 -2.65 3.10
N VAL A 87 -3.76 -1.62 3.82
CA VAL A 87 -5.14 -1.44 4.25
C VAL A 87 -5.63 -0.08 3.77
N SER A 88 -6.87 0.00 3.29
CA SER A 88 -7.53 1.25 2.98
C SER A 88 -8.96 1.30 3.49
N VAL A 89 -9.41 2.50 3.81
CA VAL A 89 -10.81 2.80 4.14
C VAL A 89 -11.26 3.96 3.28
N ASP A 90 -12.42 3.80 2.64
CA ASP A 90 -12.98 4.77 1.71
C ASP A 90 -14.48 4.94 1.95
N GLY A 91 -14.91 6.20 2.06
CA GLY A 91 -16.32 6.56 2.08
C GLY A 91 -16.85 6.88 0.69
N LYS A 92 -17.85 6.12 0.22
CA LYS A 92 -18.53 6.40 -1.05
C LYS A 92 -19.94 6.92 -0.76
N VAL A 93 -20.08 8.25 -0.79
CA VAL A 93 -21.33 8.93 -0.45
C VAL A 93 -22.06 9.40 -1.68
N SER A 94 -23.30 8.94 -1.85
CA SER A 94 -24.17 9.29 -2.97
C SER A 94 -24.68 10.73 -2.84
N ASP A 95 -24.61 11.52 -3.92
CA ASP A 95 -25.23 12.86 -3.95
C ASP A 95 -26.75 12.78 -3.75
N ALA A 96 -27.39 11.72 -4.27
CA ALA A 96 -28.81 11.51 -4.09
C ALA A 96 -29.19 11.31 -2.60
N ASP A 97 -28.31 10.67 -1.82
CA ASP A 97 -28.52 10.52 -0.37
C ASP A 97 -28.42 11.87 0.34
N LEU A 98 -27.45 12.72 -0.03
CA LEU A 98 -27.29 14.04 0.58
C LEU A 98 -28.49 14.95 0.28
N THR A 99 -28.96 14.95 -0.97
CA THR A 99 -30.15 15.68 -1.37
C THR A 99 -31.39 15.15 -0.65
N TYR A 100 -31.53 13.82 -0.55
CA TYR A 100 -32.67 13.22 0.15
C TYR A 100 -32.68 13.56 1.65
N LEU A 101 -31.54 13.51 2.33
CA LEU A 101 -31.44 13.91 3.72
C LEU A 101 -31.68 15.40 3.92
N GLU A 102 -31.33 16.23 2.94
CA GLU A 102 -31.66 17.66 2.95
C GLU A 102 -33.16 17.92 2.78
N GLU A 103 -33.85 17.16 1.93
CA GLU A 103 -35.31 17.19 1.82
C GLU A 103 -35.97 16.82 3.15
N VAL A 104 -35.54 15.70 3.76
CA VAL A 104 -36.06 15.25 5.05
C VAL A 104 -35.80 16.28 6.15
N ALA A 105 -34.61 16.87 6.19
CA ALA A 105 -34.23 17.91 7.15
C ALA A 105 -35.06 19.21 7.03
N ASN A 106 -35.63 19.48 5.86
CA ASN A 106 -36.46 20.68 5.62
C ASN A 106 -37.97 20.37 5.64
N SER A 107 -38.36 19.12 5.85
CA SER A 107 -39.76 18.68 5.83
C SER A 107 -40.39 18.66 7.23
N THR A 108 -41.70 18.89 7.29
CA THR A 108 -42.51 18.65 8.50
C THR A 108 -43.45 17.47 8.26
N GLY A 109 -43.04 16.26 8.66
CA GLY A 109 -43.90 15.08 8.67
C GLY A 109 -43.90 14.22 7.40
N GLN A 110 -42.83 14.23 6.60
CA GLN A 110 -42.67 13.32 5.46
C GLN A 110 -42.32 11.89 5.94
N GLU A 111 -42.94 10.88 5.32
CA GLU A 111 -42.56 9.47 5.52
C GLU A 111 -41.15 9.24 4.95
N VAL A 112 -40.25 8.72 5.79
CA VAL A 112 -38.85 8.50 5.43
C VAL A 112 -38.66 7.09 4.89
N ASP A 113 -38.32 7.00 3.60
CA ASP A 113 -37.92 5.77 2.94
C ASP A 113 -36.41 5.54 3.07
N LYS A 114 -36.06 4.70 4.04
CA LYS A 114 -34.68 4.26 4.31
C LYS A 114 -34.05 3.48 3.15
N SER A 115 -34.84 3.01 2.18
CA SER A 115 -34.36 2.28 1.00
C SER A 115 -33.64 3.16 -0.02
N ARG A 116 -33.89 4.47 0.00
CA ARG A 116 -33.26 5.45 -0.88
C ARG A 116 -31.80 5.75 -0.54
N LEU A 117 -31.34 5.37 0.65
CA LEU A 117 -29.98 5.64 1.12
C LEU A 117 -29.02 4.52 0.71
N THR A 118 -28.05 4.88 -0.11
CA THR A 118 -27.18 3.99 -0.87
C THR A 118 -25.68 4.20 -0.60
N SER A 119 -25.32 5.14 0.27
CA SER A 119 -23.94 5.42 0.65
C SER A 119 -23.27 4.19 1.28
N GLN A 120 -22.01 3.97 0.92
CA GLN A 120 -21.24 2.76 1.24
C GLN A 120 -19.94 3.10 1.94
N ALA A 121 -19.55 2.24 2.87
CA ALA A 121 -18.22 2.21 3.47
C ALA A 121 -17.46 1.02 2.90
N PHE A 122 -16.24 1.28 2.44
CA PHE A 122 -15.33 0.25 1.95
C PHE A 122 -14.13 0.15 2.88
N ALA A 123 -13.85 -1.06 3.36
CA ALA A 123 -12.61 -1.40 4.03
C ALA A 123 -11.93 -2.54 3.26
N ARG A 124 -10.73 -2.26 2.76
CA ARG A 124 -9.96 -3.16 1.89
C ARG A 124 -8.64 -3.46 2.56
N ALA A 125 -8.22 -4.72 2.53
CA ALA A 125 -6.85 -5.06 2.86
C ALA A 125 -6.30 -6.11 1.90
N ALA A 126 -5.00 -6.01 1.62
CA ALA A 126 -4.27 -6.98 0.83
C ALA A 126 -2.96 -7.29 1.56
N LEU A 127 -2.69 -8.57 1.81
CA LEU A 127 -1.43 -9.05 2.36
C LEU A 127 -0.77 -9.94 1.31
N ILE A 128 0.46 -9.59 0.94
CA ILE A 128 1.26 -10.33 -0.03
C ILE A 128 2.45 -10.92 0.72
N THR A 129 2.65 -12.23 0.59
CA THR A 129 3.81 -12.93 1.13
C THR A 129 4.57 -13.62 0.00
N ASP A 130 5.80 -13.18 -0.19
CA ASP A 130 6.76 -13.69 -1.16
C ASP A 130 7.79 -14.58 -0.46
N VAL A 131 8.07 -15.73 -1.06
CA VAL A 131 9.19 -16.59 -0.71
C VAL A 131 9.97 -16.88 -1.98
N GLY A 132 11.25 -16.52 -2.02
CA GLY A 132 12.04 -16.64 -3.24
C GLY A 132 13.50 -16.95 -2.99
N ILE A 133 14.22 -17.23 -4.08
CA ILE A 133 15.65 -17.49 -4.06
C ILE A 133 16.31 -16.45 -4.94
N ALA A 134 17.03 -15.51 -4.36
CA ALA A 134 17.80 -14.53 -5.11
C ALA A 134 19.08 -15.18 -5.65
N LEU A 135 19.25 -15.14 -6.96
CA LEU A 135 20.48 -15.52 -7.65
C LEU A 135 21.17 -14.23 -8.09
N ALA A 136 22.46 -14.09 -7.81
CA ALA A 136 23.24 -12.93 -8.24
C ALA A 136 24.51 -13.32 -8.99
N THR A 137 24.86 -12.52 -9.99
CA THR A 137 26.12 -12.60 -10.73
C THR A 137 26.76 -11.22 -10.80
N GLU A 138 28.09 -11.19 -10.87
CA GLU A 138 28.84 -9.97 -11.12
C GLU A 138 29.26 -9.91 -12.59
N LEU A 139 29.22 -8.72 -13.17
CA LEU A 139 29.80 -8.43 -14.47
C LEU A 139 30.59 -7.13 -14.38
N GLU A 140 31.64 -7.02 -15.19
CA GLU A 140 32.42 -5.80 -15.32
C GLU A 140 32.19 -5.22 -16.71
N THR A 141 31.85 -3.93 -16.79
CA THR A 141 31.64 -3.23 -18.06
C THR A 141 32.12 -1.80 -17.91
N ALA A 142 32.94 -1.34 -18.86
CA ALA A 142 33.52 0.01 -18.87
C ALA A 142 34.28 0.38 -17.57
N GLY A 143 34.96 -0.60 -16.96
CA GLY A 143 35.70 -0.42 -15.70
C GLY A 143 34.81 -0.35 -14.45
N GLN A 144 33.49 -0.49 -14.61
CA GLN A 144 32.52 -0.49 -13.52
C GLN A 144 32.02 -1.91 -13.25
N LYS A 145 31.97 -2.28 -11.97
CA LYS A 145 31.43 -3.58 -11.53
C LYS A 145 29.95 -3.47 -11.25
N TRP A 146 29.17 -4.35 -11.88
CA TRP A 146 27.72 -4.43 -11.72
C TRP A 146 27.34 -5.76 -11.10
N SER A 147 26.49 -5.72 -10.09
CA SER A 147 25.81 -6.90 -9.56
C SER A 147 24.43 -6.99 -10.19
N LEU A 148 24.17 -8.08 -10.90
CA LEU A 148 22.84 -8.39 -11.43
C LEU A 148 22.23 -9.49 -10.59
N GLY A 149 20.93 -9.41 -10.33
CA GLY A 149 20.24 -10.51 -9.71
C GLY A 149 18.83 -10.74 -10.23
N PHE A 150 18.38 -11.97 -10.05
CA PHE A 150 17.09 -12.46 -10.51
C PHE A 150 16.52 -13.42 -9.47
N PRO A 151 15.59 -12.95 -8.62
CA PRO A 151 14.87 -13.84 -7.72
C PRO A 151 13.56 -14.34 -8.33
N PRO A 152 13.46 -15.62 -8.72
CA PRO A 152 12.16 -16.27 -8.81
C PRO A 152 11.53 -16.37 -7.41
N LYS A 153 10.20 -16.18 -7.33
CA LYS A 153 9.46 -16.21 -6.07
C LYS A 153 8.10 -16.88 -6.20
N PHE A 154 7.72 -17.58 -5.14
CA PHE A 154 6.35 -17.98 -4.87
C PHE A 154 5.66 -16.86 -4.10
N GLN A 155 4.46 -16.49 -4.55
CA GLN A 155 3.71 -15.36 -4.03
C GLN A 155 2.31 -15.81 -3.59
N ARG A 156 2.04 -15.65 -2.29
CA ARG A 156 0.71 -15.83 -1.69
C ARG A 156 0.08 -14.45 -1.50
N VAL A 157 -1.17 -14.32 -1.90
CA VAL A 157 -1.95 -13.08 -1.79
C VAL A 157 -3.22 -13.38 -1.00
N ASP A 158 -3.38 -12.71 0.13
CA ASP A 158 -4.57 -12.75 0.96
C ASP A 158 -5.31 -11.41 0.82
N LEU A 159 -6.52 -11.45 0.28
CA LEU A 159 -7.37 -10.28 0.07
C LEU A 159 -8.53 -10.26 1.05
N PHE A 160 -8.83 -9.08 1.58
CA PHE A 160 -9.97 -8.78 2.43
C PHE A 160 -10.75 -7.64 1.77
N ASN A 161 -12.02 -7.89 1.47
CA ASN A 161 -12.92 -6.89 0.91
C ASN A 161 -14.18 -6.81 1.75
N TYR A 162 -14.32 -5.74 2.52
CA TYR A 162 -15.51 -5.45 3.31
C TYR A 162 -16.21 -4.23 2.71
N ASN A 163 -17.37 -4.46 2.10
CA ASN A 163 -18.20 -3.44 1.48
C ASN A 163 -19.59 -3.52 2.08
N VAL A 164 -20.00 -2.49 2.82
CA VAL A 164 -21.32 -2.43 3.45
C VAL A 164 -21.99 -1.09 3.20
N LEU A 165 -23.32 -1.13 3.05
CA LEU A 165 -24.14 0.07 3.12
C LEU A 165 -23.98 0.69 4.51
N VAL A 166 -23.87 2.02 4.59
CA VAL A 166 -23.78 2.76 5.86
C VAL A 166 -24.90 2.35 6.83
N ARG A 167 -26.11 2.13 6.31
CA ARG A 167 -27.26 1.69 7.10
C ARG A 167 -27.17 0.29 7.71
N ASN A 168 -26.30 -0.56 7.15
CA ASN A 168 -26.13 -1.96 7.56
C ASN A 168 -24.79 -2.16 8.28
N TYR A 169 -24.11 -1.08 8.66
CA TYR A 169 -22.82 -1.15 9.34
C TYR A 169 -23.00 -1.65 10.78
N ASP A 170 -22.45 -2.83 11.05
CA ASP A 170 -22.31 -3.41 12.39
C ASP A 170 -20.85 -3.81 12.60
N SER A 171 -20.21 -3.16 13.59
CA SER A 171 -18.82 -3.39 14.01
C SER A 171 -18.51 -4.86 14.39
N SER A 172 -19.53 -5.67 14.69
CA SER A 172 -19.37 -7.06 15.13
C SER A 172 -19.22 -8.08 13.98
N ALA A 173 -19.45 -7.66 12.73
CA ALA A 173 -19.48 -8.56 11.55
C ALA A 173 -18.09 -9.01 11.02
N PHE A 174 -17.00 -8.47 11.58
CA PHE A 174 -15.62 -8.69 11.12
C PHE A 174 -15.00 -10.06 11.47
N LYS A 175 -15.75 -10.98 12.11
CA LYS A 175 -15.22 -12.25 12.66
C LYS A 175 -15.46 -13.51 11.82
N GLY A 176 -15.61 -13.41 10.49
CA GLY A 176 -15.83 -14.60 9.65
C GLY A 176 -15.11 -14.59 8.31
N ASP A 177 -14.73 -15.78 7.83
CA ASP A 177 -14.04 -16.08 6.54
C ASP A 177 -14.79 -15.63 5.27
N ARG A 178 -15.92 -14.94 5.44
CA ARG A 178 -16.82 -14.48 4.37
C ARG A 178 -16.16 -13.46 3.44
N TYR A 179 -15.15 -12.73 3.91
CA TYR A 179 -14.52 -11.62 3.18
C TYR A 179 -13.09 -11.91 2.70
N HIS A 180 -12.58 -13.12 2.96
CA HIS A 180 -11.18 -13.50 2.72
C HIS A 180 -11.02 -14.36 1.47
N ASN A 181 -10.09 -14.00 0.58
CA ASN A 181 -9.69 -14.81 -0.58
C ASN A 181 -8.16 -14.99 -0.59
N THR A 182 -7.70 -16.24 -0.61
CA THR A 182 -6.26 -16.56 -0.76
C THR A 182 -5.99 -17.05 -2.17
N LYS A 183 -5.00 -16.47 -2.86
CA LYS A 183 -4.50 -16.95 -4.14
C LYS A 183 -2.97 -17.05 -4.13
N ASN A 184 -2.49 -18.20 -4.61
CA ASN A 184 -1.07 -18.46 -4.77
C ASN A 184 -0.65 -18.30 -6.23
N GLY A 185 0.62 -18.05 -6.49
CA GLY A 185 1.20 -18.09 -7.83
C GLY A 185 2.71 -17.87 -7.81
N ILE A 186 3.29 -17.80 -8.99
CA ILE A 186 4.72 -17.58 -9.19
C ILE A 186 4.93 -16.19 -9.77
N ASN A 187 6.00 -15.54 -9.35
CA ASN A 187 6.47 -14.28 -9.90
C ASN A 187 8.01 -14.28 -9.97
N ALA A 188 8.59 -13.22 -10.48
CA ALA A 188 10.02 -13.00 -10.44
C ALA A 188 10.31 -11.50 -10.37
N ASP A 189 11.47 -11.18 -9.84
CA ASP A 189 12.02 -9.82 -9.88
C ASP A 189 13.35 -9.84 -10.64
N ILE A 190 13.85 -8.66 -11.00
CA ILE A 190 15.19 -8.47 -11.55
C ILE A 190 15.77 -7.17 -11.00
N GLY A 191 17.08 -7.12 -10.78
CA GLY A 191 17.72 -5.87 -10.39
C GLY A 191 19.18 -5.81 -10.77
N ALA A 192 19.69 -4.59 -10.72
CA ALA A 192 21.09 -4.26 -10.94
C ALA A 192 21.55 -3.25 -9.88
N SER A 193 22.76 -3.41 -9.38
CA SER A 193 23.40 -2.43 -8.52
C SER A 193 24.88 -2.25 -8.86
N THR A 194 25.42 -1.09 -8.50
CA THR A 194 26.82 -0.76 -8.68
C THR A 194 27.30 0.18 -7.58
N ASP A 195 28.54 -0.05 -7.12
CA ASP A 195 29.19 0.81 -6.13
C ASP A 195 29.86 1.98 -6.88
N LEU A 196 29.44 3.20 -6.56
CA LEU A 196 30.00 4.41 -7.16
C LEU A 196 31.37 4.75 -6.54
N ASP A 197 31.49 4.50 -5.25
CA ASP A 197 32.73 4.59 -4.46
C ASP A 197 32.65 3.65 -3.24
N ASP A 198 33.52 3.83 -2.25
CA ASP A 198 33.60 2.99 -1.04
C ASP A 198 32.38 3.12 -0.11
N ASN A 199 31.50 4.10 -0.34
CA ASN A 199 30.40 4.44 0.55
C ASN A 199 29.04 4.49 -0.15
N TRP A 200 29.00 4.78 -1.44
CA TRP A 200 27.77 4.99 -2.21
C TRP A 200 27.48 3.82 -3.15
N THR A 201 26.26 3.31 -3.08
CA THR A 201 25.74 2.30 -4.02
C THR A 201 24.50 2.85 -4.73
N LEU A 202 24.44 2.64 -6.04
CA LEU A 202 23.27 2.92 -6.86
C LEU A 202 22.61 1.60 -7.27
N GLY A 203 21.30 1.57 -7.41
CA GLY A 203 20.66 0.47 -8.12
C GLY A 203 19.24 0.70 -8.55
N LEU A 204 18.75 -0.32 -9.25
CA LEU A 204 17.49 -0.34 -9.96
C LEU A 204 16.90 -1.75 -9.85
N VAL A 205 15.65 -1.84 -9.43
CA VAL A 205 14.92 -3.11 -9.32
C VAL A 205 13.59 -3.01 -10.04
N ALA A 206 13.25 -4.05 -10.78
CA ALA A 206 11.92 -4.29 -11.30
C ALA A 206 11.33 -5.52 -10.60
N GLN A 207 10.32 -5.30 -9.75
CA GLN A 207 9.61 -6.32 -9.01
C GLN A 207 8.32 -6.73 -9.73
N ASN A 208 7.86 -7.95 -9.45
CA ASN A 208 6.58 -8.50 -9.91
C ASN A 208 6.45 -8.51 -11.45
N LEU A 209 7.47 -9.04 -12.14
CA LEU A 209 7.56 -9.08 -13.61
C LEU A 209 6.39 -9.80 -14.28
N ILE A 210 5.70 -10.69 -13.56
CA ILE A 210 4.49 -11.38 -14.02
C ILE A 210 3.26 -10.65 -13.46
N PRO A 211 2.53 -9.86 -14.27
CA PRO A 211 1.33 -9.17 -13.82
C PRO A 211 0.21 -10.17 -13.51
N ARG A 212 -0.58 -9.88 -12.47
CA ARG A 212 -1.70 -10.73 -12.06
C ARG A 212 -2.90 -9.89 -11.64
N SER A 213 -4.08 -10.35 -12.03
CA SER A 213 -5.36 -9.81 -11.55
C SER A 213 -6.05 -10.88 -10.71
N ILE A 214 -6.46 -10.51 -9.51
CA ILE A 214 -7.10 -11.39 -8.54
C ILE A 214 -8.41 -10.74 -8.12
N GLU A 215 -9.51 -11.42 -8.38
CA GLU A 215 -10.83 -10.99 -7.93
C GLU A 215 -10.98 -11.22 -6.42
N THR A 216 -11.57 -10.26 -5.72
CA THR A 216 -12.03 -10.45 -4.35
C THR A 216 -13.21 -11.41 -4.34
N LYS A 217 -13.60 -11.90 -3.16
CA LYS A 217 -14.95 -12.50 -3.04
C LYS A 217 -15.99 -11.43 -3.37
N GLU A 218 -17.10 -11.86 -3.96
CA GLU A 218 -18.26 -11.01 -4.19
C GLU A 218 -18.94 -10.71 -2.85
N VAL A 219 -19.19 -9.43 -2.59
CA VAL A 219 -19.89 -8.95 -1.41
C VAL A 219 -20.93 -7.94 -1.87
N ASN A 220 -22.22 -8.20 -1.57
CA ASN A 220 -23.33 -7.35 -1.99
C ASN A 220 -23.39 -7.10 -3.51
N GLY A 221 -23.10 -8.11 -4.34
CA GLY A 221 -23.09 -7.99 -5.80
C GLY A 221 -21.87 -7.25 -6.37
N ILE A 222 -20.90 -6.90 -5.52
CA ILE A 222 -19.71 -6.15 -5.91
C ILE A 222 -18.49 -7.05 -5.75
N THR A 223 -17.79 -7.23 -6.87
CA THR A 223 -16.48 -7.88 -6.96
C THR A 223 -15.45 -6.84 -7.35
N GLU A 224 -14.33 -6.79 -6.62
CA GLU A 224 -13.22 -5.90 -6.95
C GLU A 224 -12.04 -6.70 -7.50
N THR A 225 -11.20 -6.06 -8.32
CA THR A 225 -10.00 -6.67 -8.87
C THR A 225 -8.76 -6.07 -8.24
N PHE A 226 -8.08 -6.85 -7.41
CA PHE A 226 -6.74 -6.53 -6.95
C PHE A 226 -5.72 -6.86 -8.05
N ARG A 227 -4.81 -5.92 -8.34
CA ARG A 227 -3.83 -6.07 -9.43
C ARG A 227 -2.41 -5.98 -8.90
N ILE A 228 -1.66 -7.07 -9.06
CA ILE A 228 -0.21 -7.08 -8.93
C ILE A 228 0.36 -6.61 -10.26
N ARG A 229 1.09 -5.50 -10.23
CA ARG A 229 1.71 -4.88 -11.40
C ARG A 229 3.24 -4.94 -11.26
N PRO A 230 3.97 -5.01 -12.38
CA PRO A 230 5.39 -4.73 -12.37
C PRO A 230 5.66 -3.35 -11.76
N GLN A 231 6.61 -3.30 -10.83
CA GLN A 231 7.02 -2.07 -10.17
C GLN A 231 8.51 -1.85 -10.38
N VAL A 232 8.90 -0.65 -10.79
CA VAL A 232 10.30 -0.26 -10.95
C VAL A 232 10.66 0.77 -9.91
N THR A 233 11.74 0.52 -9.18
CA THR A 233 12.24 1.39 -8.10
C THR A 233 13.73 1.63 -8.33
N ALA A 234 14.13 2.89 -8.27
CA ALA A 234 15.53 3.28 -8.26
C ALA A 234 15.92 3.69 -6.84
N GLY A 235 17.10 3.26 -6.41
CA GLY A 235 17.59 3.49 -5.06
C GLY A 235 19.02 3.98 -5.06
N VAL A 236 19.33 4.89 -4.14
CA VAL A 236 20.71 5.26 -3.81
C VAL A 236 20.90 5.03 -2.33
N SER A 237 22.09 4.58 -1.97
CA SER A 237 22.40 4.31 -0.59
C SER A 237 23.80 4.73 -0.21
N TRP A 238 23.95 5.01 1.08
CA TRP A 238 25.20 5.39 1.70
C TRP A 238 25.46 4.51 2.91
N HIS A 239 26.66 3.98 3.04
CA HIS A 239 27.07 3.16 4.17
C HIS A 239 28.40 3.57 4.77
N ASN A 240 28.55 3.28 6.05
CA ASN A 240 29.82 3.32 6.78
C ASN A 240 29.95 2.07 7.67
N ALA A 241 30.97 2.04 8.53
CA ALA A 241 31.23 0.90 9.40
C ALA A 241 30.12 0.61 10.44
N MET A 242 29.27 1.59 10.77
CA MET A 242 28.26 1.49 11.83
C MET A 242 26.83 1.43 11.31
N PHE A 243 26.53 2.10 10.20
CA PHE A 243 25.17 2.17 9.68
C PHE A 243 25.09 2.39 8.18
N THR A 244 23.90 2.09 7.66
CA THR A 244 23.54 2.20 6.25
C THR A 244 22.23 2.99 6.14
N THR A 245 22.18 3.92 5.20
CA THR A 245 20.99 4.73 4.88
C THR A 245 20.66 4.58 3.40
N ALA A 246 19.38 4.51 3.06
CA ALA A 246 18.92 4.36 1.69
C ALA A 246 17.78 5.34 1.39
N PHE A 247 17.72 5.75 0.12
CA PHE A 247 16.68 6.59 -0.43
C PHE A 247 16.19 5.95 -1.73
N ASP A 248 14.89 5.68 -1.78
CA ASP A 248 14.26 4.97 -2.90
C ASP A 248 13.14 5.79 -3.53
N VAL A 249 13.03 5.64 -4.85
CA VAL A 249 12.08 6.34 -5.70
C VAL A 249 11.34 5.33 -6.57
N ASP A 250 10.03 5.22 -6.36
CA ASP A 250 9.17 4.40 -7.22
C ASP A 250 8.96 5.12 -8.56
N LEU A 251 9.49 4.55 -9.64
CA LEU A 251 9.39 5.07 -11.02
C LEU A 251 8.07 4.68 -11.69
N THR A 252 7.33 3.75 -11.09
CA THR A 252 6.02 3.27 -11.55
C THR A 252 4.97 3.43 -10.47
N ARG A 253 3.70 3.56 -10.87
CA ARG A 253 2.59 3.68 -9.92
C ARG A 253 2.52 2.45 -8.99
N PRO A 254 2.48 2.65 -7.66
CA PRO A 254 2.29 1.57 -6.70
C PRO A 254 1.02 0.76 -6.98
N ALA A 255 0.97 -0.50 -6.55
CA ALA A 255 -0.22 -1.35 -6.65
C ALA A 255 -1.47 -0.70 -6.01
N VAL A 256 -1.26 0.09 -4.95
CA VAL A 256 -2.26 0.93 -4.25
C VAL A 256 -1.69 2.33 -4.07
N SER A 257 -2.30 3.35 -4.69
CA SER A 257 -1.89 4.76 -4.57
C SER A 257 -2.78 5.49 -3.56
N PRO A 258 -2.24 6.07 -2.48
CA PRO A 258 -2.89 7.21 -1.84
C PRO A 258 -2.82 8.44 -2.78
N PRO A 259 -3.74 9.41 -2.69
CA PRO A 259 -3.63 10.66 -3.43
C PRO A 259 -2.32 11.40 -3.09
N THR A 260 -1.64 11.85 -4.14
CA THR A 260 -0.31 12.47 -4.14
C THR A 260 -0.27 13.76 -3.32
N ALA A 261 0.63 13.84 -2.33
CA ALA A 261 1.12 15.14 -1.85
C ALA A 261 2.27 15.58 -2.77
N THR A 262 2.10 16.71 -3.45
CA THR A 262 3.12 17.32 -4.29
C THR A 262 4.26 17.85 -3.41
N VAL A 263 5.37 17.12 -3.31
CA VAL A 263 6.59 17.64 -2.68
C VAL A 263 7.38 18.41 -3.73
N SER A 264 7.51 19.73 -3.54
CA SER A 264 8.44 20.55 -4.31
C SER A 264 9.87 20.12 -4.00
N LEU A 265 10.55 19.54 -4.98
CA LEU A 265 11.98 19.23 -4.86
C LEU A 265 12.81 20.52 -4.71
N PRO A 266 13.89 20.51 -3.91
CA PRO A 266 14.80 21.64 -3.82
C PRO A 266 15.47 21.94 -5.17
N PRO A 267 15.89 23.20 -5.43
CA PRO A 267 16.33 23.67 -6.75
C PRO A 267 17.46 22.87 -7.40
N LEU A 268 18.25 22.13 -6.62
CA LEU A 268 19.36 21.32 -7.14
C LEU A 268 18.91 20.15 -8.04
N ALA A 269 17.67 19.66 -7.91
CA ALA A 269 17.15 18.54 -8.69
C ALA A 269 16.47 18.95 -10.02
N GLN A 270 16.29 20.26 -10.27
CA GLN A 270 15.60 20.76 -11.47
C GLN A 270 16.50 20.81 -12.72
N ASN A 271 17.82 20.80 -12.54
CA ASN A 271 18.79 20.96 -13.64
C ASN A 271 19.20 19.65 -14.33
N LEU A 272 18.60 18.50 -13.98
CA LEU A 272 18.94 17.19 -14.55
C LEU A 272 17.89 16.62 -15.52
N MET A 273 16.85 17.37 -15.88
CA MET A 273 15.79 16.91 -16.80
C MET A 273 15.94 17.57 -18.18
N PRO A 274 16.08 16.83 -19.29
CA PRO A 274 15.91 17.39 -20.62
C PRO A 274 14.44 17.74 -20.84
N GLY A 275 14.18 18.96 -21.31
CA GLY A 275 12.83 19.46 -21.55
C GLY A 275 12.07 18.61 -22.59
N ASN A 276 10.86 18.18 -22.22
CA ASN A 276 9.66 18.18 -23.07
C ASN A 276 8.45 17.62 -22.30
N GLY A 277 7.52 18.51 -21.92
CA GLY A 277 6.08 18.41 -22.17
C GLY A 277 5.24 17.17 -21.80
N HIS A 278 5.76 16.15 -21.13
CA HIS A 278 4.95 15.00 -20.70
C HIS A 278 4.64 15.09 -19.20
N SER A 279 3.35 15.07 -18.86
CA SER A 279 2.85 15.02 -17.48
C SER A 279 3.53 13.88 -16.73
N CYS A 280 4.45 14.19 -15.81
CA CYS A 280 5.13 13.21 -14.98
C CYS A 280 4.09 12.42 -14.16
N ALA A 281 4.21 11.08 -14.18
CA ALA A 281 3.47 10.23 -13.26
C ALA A 281 3.86 10.60 -11.81
N PRO A 282 2.93 10.50 -10.83
CA PRO A 282 3.26 10.77 -9.44
C PRO A 282 4.35 9.81 -8.96
N VAL A 283 5.40 10.39 -8.40
CA VAL A 283 6.57 9.69 -7.86
C VAL A 283 6.36 9.49 -6.37
N THR A 284 6.50 8.25 -5.88
CA THR A 284 6.48 7.97 -4.43
C THR A 284 7.90 7.86 -3.92
N VAL A 285 8.23 8.62 -2.88
CA VAL A 285 9.54 8.61 -2.23
C VAL A 285 9.43 7.82 -0.94
N ARG A 286 10.30 6.83 -0.74
CA ARG A 286 10.40 6.08 0.52
C ARG A 286 11.75 6.35 1.18
N ILE A 287 11.71 6.59 2.49
CA ILE A 287 12.90 6.74 3.33
C ILE A 287 12.84 5.59 4.33
N TRP A 288 13.81 4.68 4.27
CA TRP A 288 13.89 3.57 5.22
C TRP A 288 14.69 3.96 6.45
N PRO A 289 14.29 3.50 7.66
CA PRO A 289 15.04 3.77 8.87
C PRO A 289 16.45 3.16 8.78
N VAL A 290 17.40 3.84 9.43
CA VAL A 290 18.78 3.40 9.60
C VAL A 290 18.80 1.94 10.06
N THR A 291 19.32 1.04 9.23
CA THR A 291 19.41 -0.38 9.57
C THR A 291 20.79 -0.68 10.12
N THR A 292 20.85 -1.12 11.38
CA THR A 292 22.09 -1.57 12.02
C THR A 292 22.38 -3.01 11.57
N ALA A 293 23.24 -3.18 10.57
CA ALA A 293 23.67 -4.52 10.17
C ALA A 293 24.72 -5.05 11.15
N VAL A 294 24.35 -6.03 11.99
CA VAL A 294 25.32 -6.80 12.79
C VAL A 294 26.14 -7.66 11.82
N HIS A 295 27.37 -7.24 11.56
CA HIS A 295 28.28 -7.92 10.65
C HIS A 295 28.80 -9.21 11.29
N SER A 296 28.44 -10.38 10.75
CA SER A 296 29.15 -11.63 11.03
C SER A 296 30.08 -11.97 9.85
N ARG A 297 31.35 -11.58 10.01
CA ARG A 297 32.56 -11.86 9.21
C ARG A 297 32.57 -11.47 7.71
N PRO A 298 33.64 -10.82 7.23
CA PRO A 298 33.74 -10.33 5.85
C PRO A 298 34.12 -11.47 4.90
N GLY A 299 33.21 -11.82 4.00
CA GLY A 299 33.52 -12.48 2.73
C GLY A 299 33.10 -11.55 1.60
N TRP A 300 33.97 -11.30 0.62
CA TRP A 300 33.73 -10.32 -0.45
C TRP A 300 32.37 -10.42 -1.17
N GLY A 301 31.76 -11.61 -1.24
CA GLY A 301 30.43 -11.82 -1.85
C GLY A 301 29.22 -11.50 -0.95
N SER A 302 29.39 -11.40 0.37
CA SER A 302 28.26 -11.27 1.31
C SER A 302 27.66 -9.86 1.34
N HIS A 303 28.48 -8.82 1.12
CA HIS A 303 28.05 -7.42 1.16
C HIS A 303 27.20 -7.01 -0.07
N ARG A 304 27.49 -7.56 -1.24
CA ARG A 304 26.78 -7.22 -2.50
C ARG A 304 25.44 -7.93 -2.64
N LEU A 305 25.38 -9.20 -2.23
CA LEU A 305 24.13 -9.94 -2.09
C LEU A 305 23.21 -9.31 -1.03
N MET A 306 23.80 -8.69 0.00
CA MET A 306 23.13 -7.87 1.02
C MET A 306 22.40 -6.67 0.40
N TRP A 307 23.06 -5.97 -0.52
CA TRP A 307 22.52 -4.77 -1.17
C TRP A 307 21.43 -5.08 -2.18
N PHE A 308 21.65 -6.10 -3.02
CA PHE A 308 20.61 -6.61 -3.91
C PHE A 308 19.35 -7.01 -3.14
N THR A 309 19.56 -7.60 -1.97
CA THR A 309 18.50 -7.93 -1.03
C THR A 309 17.82 -6.69 -0.44
N LEU A 310 18.58 -5.69 0.03
CA LEU A 310 18.02 -4.45 0.57
C LEU A 310 17.17 -3.70 -0.48
N MET A 311 17.56 -3.73 -1.76
CA MET A 311 16.73 -3.16 -2.84
C MET A 311 15.51 -4.01 -3.20
N LEU A 312 15.51 -5.31 -2.93
CA LEU A 312 14.29 -6.13 -2.98
C LEU A 312 13.35 -5.84 -1.81
N GLN A 313 13.84 -5.20 -0.74
CA GLN A 313 13.04 -4.80 0.42
C GLN A 313 12.38 -3.44 0.24
N ALA A 314 12.98 -2.54 -0.55
CA ALA A 314 12.35 -1.33 -1.07
C ALA A 314 11.05 -1.66 -1.85
#